data_AF-A0A7V5YZ03-F1
#
_entry.id   AF-A0A7V5YZ03-F1
#
_cell.length_a   1.000
_cell.length_b   1.000
_cell.length_c   1.000
_cell.angle_alpha   90.00
_cell.angle_beta   90.00
_cell.angle_gamma   90.00
#
_symmetry.space_group_name_H-M   'P 1'
#
loop_
_entity.id
_entity.type
_entity.pdbx_description
1 polymer ?
#
loop_
_entity_poly.entity_id
_entity_poly.type
_entity_poly.pdbx_seq_one_letter_code
_entity_poly.pdbx_strand_id
1 'polypeptide(L)'
;MSQLPMWGVYVAVFVAAALVTWLITPLAGALSRRLGLVDVPGGRRQHQGAIPRLGGIAIFAGFMLATLLSLPILPSYYQPADWTRLTGLLVGSLVVFVGGLLDDRRQFSALPQLGLLLLVAAIAIRHTIFIEIVNNPFTHAQTRFSLPITVAITLLWISGMTTT
;
A
#
# COMPACT_ATOMS: atom_id res chain seq x y z
N MET A 1 -5.84 6.15 -34.41
CA MET A 1 -5.42 6.77 -33.13
C MET A 1 -4.03 6.24 -32.83
N SER A 2 -3.00 7.07 -32.91
CA SER A 2 -1.62 6.66 -32.62
C SER A 2 -1.54 6.13 -31.20
N GLN A 3 -1.13 4.88 -31.02
CA GLN A 3 -0.90 4.33 -29.69
C GLN A 3 0.19 5.16 -29.02
N LEU A 4 -0.10 5.74 -27.86
CA LEU A 4 0.90 6.43 -27.05
C LEU A 4 2.04 5.44 -26.76
N PRO A 5 3.31 5.85 -26.87
CA PRO A 5 4.40 4.97 -26.51
C PRO A 5 4.29 4.61 -25.02
N MET A 6 4.61 3.36 -24.66
CA MET A 6 4.39 2.81 -23.30
C MET A 6 5.02 3.66 -22.19
N TRP A 7 6.19 4.25 -22.45
CA TRP A 7 6.84 5.16 -21.48
C TRP A 7 5.97 6.39 -21.19
N GLY A 8 5.23 6.90 -22.16
CA GLY A 8 4.34 8.04 -22.01
C GLY A 8 3.17 7.74 -21.07
N VAL A 9 2.66 6.50 -21.11
CA VAL A 9 1.63 6.03 -20.17
C VAL A 9 2.18 6.01 -18.74
N TYR A 10 3.37 5.44 -18.52
CA TYR A 10 3.98 5.41 -17.19
C TYR A 10 4.23 6.82 -16.63
N VAL A 11 4.74 7.73 -17.46
CA VAL A 11 4.93 9.14 -17.07
C VAL A 11 3.60 9.81 -16.75
N ALA A 12 2.56 9.61 -17.58
CA ALA A 12 1.25 10.19 -17.35
C ALA A 12 0.62 9.70 -16.03
N VAL A 13 0.70 8.39 -15.74
CA VAL A 13 0.19 7.79 -14.50
C VAL A 13 0.96 8.33 -13.29
N PHE A 14 2.29 8.42 -13.37
CA PHE A 14 3.13 8.99 -12.32
C PHE A 14 2.78 10.45 -12.05
N VAL A 15 2.69 11.29 -13.09
CA VAL A 15 2.35 12.70 -12.96
C VAL A 15 0.94 12.87 -12.40
N ALA A 16 -0.03 12.07 -12.85
CA ALA A 16 -1.38 12.09 -12.31
C ALA A 16 -1.39 11.75 -10.80
N ALA A 17 -0.69 10.69 -10.39
CA ALA A 17 -0.55 10.30 -8.98
C ALA A 17 0.06 11.42 -8.14
N ALA A 18 1.15 12.02 -8.64
CA ALA A 18 1.90 13.08 -7.95
C ALA A 18 1.06 14.35 -7.82
N LEU A 19 0.37 14.78 -8.89
CA LEU A 19 -0.50 15.95 -8.86
C LEU A 19 -1.66 15.77 -7.87
N VAL A 20 -2.32 14.62 -7.88
CA VAL A 20 -3.46 14.34 -6.99
C VAL A 20 -3.00 14.29 -5.55
N THR A 21 -1.87 13.62 -5.27
CA THR A 21 -1.27 13.61 -3.94
C THR A 21 -0.94 15.03 -3.48
N TRP A 22 -0.29 15.83 -4.33
CA TRP A 22 0.08 17.22 -4.02
C TRP A 22 -1.14 18.10 -3.74
N LEU A 23 -2.21 17.99 -4.53
CA LEU A 23 -3.45 18.75 -4.36
C LEU A 23 -4.22 18.33 -3.09
N ILE A 24 -4.24 17.04 -2.75
CA ILE A 24 -4.98 16.54 -1.58
C ILE A 24 -4.20 16.77 -0.28
N THR A 25 -2.87 16.81 -0.31
CA THR A 25 -2.02 17.02 0.88
C THR A 25 -2.45 18.20 1.77
N PRO A 26 -2.66 19.43 1.26
CA PRO A 26 -3.11 20.55 2.09
C PRO A 26 -4.52 20.33 2.68
N LEU A 27 -5.42 19.67 1.95
CA LEU A 27 -6.77 19.33 2.42
C LEU A 27 -6.72 18.30 3.54
N ALA A 28 -5.92 17.25 3.38
CA ALA A 28 -5.68 16.23 4.39
C ALA A 28 -5.07 16.87 5.66
N GLY A 29 -4.11 17.77 5.50
CA GLY A 29 -3.53 18.53 6.61
C GLY A 29 -4.55 19.40 7.35
N ALA A 30 -5.43 20.10 6.62
CA ALA A 30 -6.51 20.90 7.21
C ALA A 30 -7.53 20.03 7.95
N LEU A 31 -7.92 18.90 7.37
CA LEU A 31 -8.82 17.92 7.99
C LEU A 31 -8.20 17.34 9.27
N SER A 32 -6.92 16.99 9.24
CA SER A 32 -6.18 16.48 10.40
C SER A 32 -6.24 17.46 11.58
N ARG A 33 -6.00 18.75 11.33
CA ARG A 33 -6.07 19.81 12.35
C ARG A 33 -7.49 19.99 12.88
N ARG A 34 -8.50 20.00 11.99
CA ARG A 34 -9.92 20.11 12.39
C ARG A 34 -10.38 18.94 13.27
N LEU A 35 -9.87 17.74 13.01
CA LEU A 35 -10.20 16.53 13.77
C LEU A 35 -9.35 16.36 15.04
N GLY A 36 -8.41 17.27 15.32
CA GLY A 36 -7.47 17.15 16.44
C GLY A 36 -6.46 16.02 16.28
N LEU A 37 -6.34 15.43 15.09
CA LEU A 37 -5.41 14.35 14.76
C LEU A 37 -4.07 14.94 14.39
N VAL A 38 -3.41 15.52 15.40
CA VAL A 38 -2.10 16.14 15.25
C VAL A 38 -1.13 15.53 16.23
N ASP A 39 0.11 15.45 15.82
CA ASP A 39 1.21 15.09 16.68
C ASP A 39 1.77 16.32 17.37
N VAL A 40 1.76 16.32 18.70
CA VAL A 40 2.23 17.43 19.52
C VAL A 40 3.59 17.04 20.09
N PRO A 41 4.60 17.95 20.08
CA PRO A 41 5.92 17.64 20.60
C PRO A 41 5.92 17.19 22.07
N GLY A 42 6.79 16.22 22.39
CA GLY A 42 6.94 15.66 23.73
C GLY A 42 7.72 14.33 23.76
N GLY A 43 8.52 14.12 24.80
CA GLY A 43 9.33 12.91 24.98
C GLY A 43 10.33 12.67 23.85
N ARG A 44 10.13 11.60 23.07
CA ARG A 44 10.98 11.19 21.93
C ARG A 44 10.75 12.01 20.65
N ARG A 45 9.75 12.90 20.61
CA ARG A 45 9.38 13.70 19.42
C ARG A 45 9.95 15.12 19.51
N GLN A 46 10.99 15.41 18.73
CA GLN A 46 11.74 16.68 18.77
C GLN A 46 11.28 17.72 17.73
N HIS A 47 10.15 17.51 17.05
CA HIS A 47 9.66 18.44 16.02
C HIS A 47 9.04 19.71 16.62
N GLN A 48 9.06 20.82 15.87
CA GLN A 48 8.37 22.05 16.28
C GLN A 48 6.94 22.08 15.73
N GLY A 49 5.98 22.46 16.56
CA GLY A 49 4.58 22.61 16.18
C GLY A 49 3.80 21.30 16.05
N ALA A 50 2.49 21.43 15.85
CA ALA A 50 1.56 20.32 15.72
C ALA A 50 1.56 19.76 14.29
N ILE A 51 2.01 18.52 14.09
CA ILE A 51 2.15 17.90 12.77
C ILE A 51 0.88 17.09 12.42
N PRO A 52 0.21 17.32 11.28
CA PRO A 52 -0.91 16.50 10.81
C PRO A 52 -0.56 15.01 10.67
N ARG A 53 -1.40 14.11 11.19
CA ARG A 53 -1.25 12.64 11.06
C ARG A 53 -1.93 12.06 9.82
N LEU A 54 -2.90 12.75 9.23
CA LEU A 54 -3.71 12.24 8.11
C LEU A 54 -3.06 12.33 6.71
N GLY A 55 -1.73 12.44 6.62
CA GLY A 55 -1.03 12.57 5.32
C GLY A 55 -1.24 11.37 4.39
N GLY A 56 -1.44 10.17 4.95
CA GLY A 56 -1.69 8.95 4.18
C GLY A 56 -2.92 9.01 3.28
N ILE A 57 -3.92 9.85 3.60
CA ILE A 57 -5.10 10.06 2.74
C ILE A 57 -4.71 10.58 1.36
N ALA A 58 -3.76 11.50 1.29
CA ALA A 58 -3.32 12.09 0.03
C ALA A 58 -2.61 11.06 -0.86
N ILE A 59 -1.71 10.27 -0.27
CA ILE A 59 -0.98 9.21 -0.97
C ILE A 59 -1.93 8.11 -1.45
N PHE A 60 -2.84 7.65 -0.59
CA PHE A 60 -3.79 6.61 -0.96
C PHE A 60 -4.72 7.07 -2.09
N ALA A 61 -5.19 8.32 -2.06
CA ALA A 61 -6.00 8.89 -3.13
C ALA A 61 -5.24 8.97 -4.46
N GLY A 62 -3.98 9.43 -4.43
CA GLY A 62 -3.11 9.45 -5.61
C GLY A 62 -2.87 8.06 -6.19
N PHE A 63 -2.56 7.07 -5.33
CA PHE A 63 -2.39 5.67 -5.70
C PHE A 63 -3.66 5.10 -6.33
N MET A 64 -4.82 5.22 -5.67
CA MET A 64 -6.10 4.71 -6.17
C MET A 64 -6.45 5.29 -7.54
N LEU A 65 -6.36 6.63 -7.69
CA LEU A 65 -6.68 7.26 -8.96
C LEU A 65 -5.73 6.78 -10.07
N ALA A 66 -4.42 6.77 -9.80
CA ALA A 66 -3.42 6.35 -10.76
C ALA A 66 -3.61 4.88 -11.20
N THR A 67 -3.93 3.99 -10.26
CA THR A 67 -4.25 2.59 -10.57
C THR A 67 -5.51 2.47 -11.41
N LEU A 68 -6.58 3.21 -11.09
CA LEU A 68 -7.83 3.14 -11.86
C LEU A 68 -7.68 3.74 -13.27
N LEU A 69 -6.90 4.82 -13.41
CA LEU A 69 -6.61 5.44 -14.70
C LEU A 69 -5.76 4.55 -15.61
N SER A 70 -4.93 3.66 -15.05
CA SER A 70 -4.09 2.77 -15.86
C SER A 70 -4.84 1.57 -16.44
N LEU A 71 -5.94 1.13 -15.82
CA LEU A 71 -6.72 -0.04 -16.27
C LEU A 71 -7.22 0.04 -17.73
N PRO A 72 -7.89 1.13 -18.18
CA PRO A 72 -8.37 1.21 -19.56
C PRO A 72 -7.25 1.41 -20.59
N ILE A 73 -6.03 1.78 -20.15
CA ILE A 73 -4.89 2.04 -21.02
C ILE A 73 -4.10 0.75 -21.30
N LEU A 74 -4.10 -0.20 -20.37
CA LEU A 74 -3.34 -1.46 -20.46
C LEU A 74 -4.20 -2.75 -20.57
N PRO A 75 -5.41 -2.75 -21.16
CA PRO A 75 -6.31 -3.91 -21.09
C PRO A 75 -5.72 -5.16 -21.76
N SER A 76 -4.95 -4.98 -22.84
CA SER A 76 -4.32 -6.07 -23.61
C SER A 76 -3.19 -6.79 -22.88
N TYR A 77 -2.71 -6.24 -21.75
CA TYR A 77 -1.56 -6.77 -21.01
C TYR A 77 -1.97 -7.60 -19.79
N TYR A 78 -3.22 -7.50 -19.35
CA TYR A 78 -3.68 -8.20 -18.16
C TYR A 78 -4.14 -9.63 -18.48
N GLN A 79 -3.46 -10.61 -17.90
CA GLN A 79 -3.94 -11.98 -17.84
C GLN A 79 -4.97 -12.14 -16.70
N PRO A 80 -5.80 -13.19 -16.70
CA PRO A 80 -6.75 -13.44 -15.60
C PRO A 80 -6.11 -13.46 -14.21
N ALA A 81 -4.88 -13.97 -14.12
CA ALA A 81 -4.09 -13.96 -12.88
C ALA A 81 -3.75 -12.54 -12.40
N ASP A 82 -3.52 -11.60 -13.32
CA ASP A 82 -3.20 -10.21 -12.98
C ASP A 82 -4.42 -9.49 -12.41
N TRP A 83 -5.62 -9.76 -12.92
CA TRP A 83 -6.86 -9.25 -12.34
C TRP A 83 -7.08 -9.75 -10.91
N THR A 84 -6.72 -11.00 -10.64
CA THR A 84 -6.81 -11.59 -9.29
C THR A 84 -5.85 -10.87 -8.35
N ARG A 85 -4.59 -10.68 -8.75
CA ARG A 85 -3.58 -9.95 -7.97
C ARG A 85 -3.94 -8.49 -7.78
N LEU A 86 -4.40 -7.81 -8.82
CA LEU A 86 -4.85 -6.42 -8.75
C LEU A 86 -6.02 -6.27 -7.77
N THR A 87 -6.99 -7.18 -7.80
CA THR A 87 -8.10 -7.19 -6.83
C THR A 87 -7.57 -7.34 -5.41
N GLY A 88 -6.64 -8.28 -5.19
CA GLY A 88 -6.00 -8.47 -3.89
C GLY A 88 -5.24 -7.23 -3.41
N LEU A 89 -4.52 -6.56 -4.32
CA LEU A 89 -3.79 -5.32 -4.04
C LEU A 89 -4.75 -4.20 -3.65
N LEU A 90 -5.83 -3.98 -4.41
CA LEU A 90 -6.80 -2.91 -4.15
C LEU A 90 -7.56 -3.16 -2.83
N VAL A 91 -8.02 -4.38 -2.59
CA VAL A 91 -8.72 -4.74 -1.35
C VAL A 91 -7.76 -4.69 -0.16
N GLY A 92 -6.57 -5.28 -0.28
CA GLY A 92 -5.58 -5.30 0.78
C GLY A 92 -5.07 -3.90 1.15
N SER A 93 -4.79 -3.06 0.15
CA SER A 93 -4.37 -1.67 0.38
C SER A 93 -5.48 -0.84 1.02
N LEU A 94 -6.74 -1.02 0.63
CA LEU A 94 -7.87 -0.37 1.29
C LEU A 94 -8.00 -0.79 2.76
N VAL A 95 -7.84 -2.09 3.06
CA VAL A 95 -7.88 -2.60 4.43
C VAL A 95 -6.75 -2.03 5.28
N VAL A 96 -5.51 -2.02 4.77
CA VAL A 96 -4.36 -1.39 5.47
C VAL A 96 -4.60 0.10 5.67
N PHE A 97 -5.06 0.81 4.63
CA PHE A 97 -5.31 2.24 4.70
C PHE A 97 -6.36 2.60 5.74
N VAL A 98 -7.51 1.91 5.71
CA VAL A 98 -8.58 2.11 6.69
C VAL A 98 -8.07 1.73 8.09
N GLY A 99 -7.41 0.57 8.23
CA GLY A 99 -6.84 0.12 9.50
C GLY A 99 -5.85 1.12 10.10
N GLY A 100 -4.95 1.68 9.28
CA GLY A 100 -4.02 2.73 9.68
C GLY A 100 -4.72 4.02 10.09
N LEU A 101 -5.76 4.43 9.37
CA LEU A 101 -6.57 5.60 9.75
C LEU A 101 -7.31 5.39 11.08
N LEU A 102 -7.78 4.17 11.35
CA LEU A 102 -8.35 3.83 12.64
C LEU A 102 -7.29 3.80 13.75
N ASP A 103 -6.10 3.27 13.47
CA ASP A 103 -4.97 3.23 14.40
C ASP A 103 -4.51 4.66 14.76
N ASP A 104 -4.39 5.57 13.80
CA ASP A 104 -4.07 6.98 14.04
C ASP A 104 -5.05 7.66 15.01
N ARG A 105 -6.31 7.21 14.97
CA ARG A 105 -7.39 7.74 15.82
C ARG A 105 -7.48 7.06 17.19
N ARG A 106 -7.33 5.75 17.22
CA ARG A 106 -7.60 4.90 18.40
C ARG A 106 -6.34 4.45 19.13
N GLN A 107 -5.17 4.62 18.53
CA GLN A 107 -3.86 4.20 19.02
C GLN A 107 -3.90 2.74 19.47
N PHE A 108 -4.04 1.82 18.51
CA PHE A 108 -4.19 0.41 18.81
C PHE A 108 -2.97 -0.13 19.58
N SER A 109 -3.25 -1.10 20.46
CA SER A 109 -2.20 -1.93 21.03
C SER A 109 -1.71 -2.96 20.00
N ALA A 110 -0.68 -3.73 20.36
CA ALA A 110 -0.05 -4.68 19.44
C ALA A 110 -1.02 -5.75 18.88
N LEU A 111 -2.04 -6.18 19.65
CA LEU A 111 -2.93 -7.27 19.25
C LEU A 111 -3.87 -6.89 18.09
N PRO A 112 -4.63 -5.77 18.13
CA PRO A 112 -5.40 -5.33 16.97
C PRO A 112 -4.55 -5.07 15.72
N GLN A 113 -3.34 -4.52 15.88
CA GLN A 113 -2.42 -4.31 14.76
C GLN A 113 -1.99 -5.65 14.14
N LEU A 114 -1.64 -6.63 14.97
CA LEU A 114 -1.36 -7.98 14.48
C LEU A 114 -2.56 -8.58 13.74
N GLY A 115 -3.77 -8.47 14.30
CA GLY A 115 -4.99 -8.94 13.65
C GLY A 115 -5.23 -8.32 12.27
N LEU A 116 -4.98 -7.00 12.12
CA LEU A 116 -5.05 -6.31 10.85
C LEU A 116 -4.02 -6.86 9.85
N LEU A 117 -2.77 -7.05 10.29
CA LEU A 117 -1.70 -7.58 9.42
C LEU A 117 -1.98 -9.02 8.98
N LEU A 118 -2.51 -9.87 9.86
CA LEU A 118 -2.93 -11.23 9.53
C LEU A 118 -4.07 -11.22 8.49
N LEU A 119 -5.04 -10.33 8.64
CA LEU A 119 -6.12 -10.16 7.67
C LEU A 119 -5.59 -9.76 6.29
N VAL A 120 -4.68 -8.78 6.24
CA VAL A 120 -4.06 -8.31 5.00
C VAL A 120 -3.25 -9.40 4.33
N ALA A 121 -2.48 -10.17 5.10
CA ALA A 121 -1.74 -11.31 4.59
C ALA A 121 -2.66 -12.42 4.06
N ALA A 122 -3.77 -12.71 4.74
CA ALA A 122 -4.77 -13.65 4.24
C ALA A 122 -5.38 -13.20 2.91
N ILE A 123 -5.68 -11.90 2.76
CA ILE A 123 -6.14 -11.30 1.50
C ILE A 123 -5.08 -11.49 0.42
N ALA A 124 -3.81 -11.18 0.70
CA ALA A 124 -2.71 -11.32 -0.24
C ALA A 124 -2.54 -12.79 -0.71
N ILE A 125 -2.49 -13.74 0.22
CA ILE A 125 -2.36 -15.17 -0.07
C ILE A 125 -3.53 -15.66 -0.94
N ARG A 126 -4.77 -15.30 -0.58
CA ARG A 126 -5.97 -15.64 -1.35
C ARG A 126 -5.91 -15.14 -2.80
N HIS A 127 -5.27 -14.00 -3.04
CA HIS A 127 -5.15 -13.39 -4.37
C HIS A 127 -3.81 -13.68 -5.06
N THR A 128 -3.11 -14.75 -4.65
CA THR A 128 -1.84 -15.19 -5.25
C THR A 128 -0.67 -14.21 -5.11
N ILE A 129 -0.72 -13.35 -4.09
CA ILE A 129 0.36 -12.43 -3.72
C ILE A 129 1.10 -13.05 -2.54
N PHE A 130 2.08 -13.90 -2.82
CA PHE A 130 2.89 -14.59 -1.82
C PHE A 130 4.28 -14.94 -2.37
N ILE A 131 5.22 -15.24 -1.47
CA ILE A 131 6.59 -15.65 -1.83
C ILE A 131 6.67 -17.18 -1.82
N GLU A 132 6.52 -17.81 -2.99
CA GLU A 132 6.64 -19.27 -3.16
C GLU A 132 8.00 -19.68 -3.74
N ILE A 133 8.60 -18.84 -4.57
CA ILE A 133 9.83 -19.14 -5.31
C ILE A 133 10.88 -18.08 -4.99
N VAL A 134 12.07 -18.52 -4.61
CA VAL A 134 13.23 -17.65 -4.39
C VAL A 134 14.33 -18.03 -5.37
N ASN A 135 14.86 -17.03 -6.07
CA ASN A 135 16.03 -17.17 -6.93
C ASN A 135 17.30 -16.98 -6.11
N ASN A 136 18.22 -17.94 -6.16
CA ASN A 136 19.53 -17.80 -5.56
C ASN A 136 20.42 -16.93 -6.47
N PRO A 137 20.91 -15.76 -6.02
CA PRO A 137 21.68 -14.85 -6.86
C PRO A 137 23.10 -15.37 -7.18
N PHE A 138 23.60 -16.36 -6.45
CA PHE A 138 24.93 -16.93 -6.63
C PHE A 138 24.92 -18.19 -7.50
N THR A 139 23.91 -19.03 -7.35
CA THR A 139 23.82 -20.30 -8.09
C THR A 139 22.82 -20.26 -9.24
N HIS A 140 22.04 -19.18 -9.37
CA HIS A 140 20.91 -19.03 -10.30
C HIS A 140 19.85 -20.13 -10.19
N ALA A 141 19.89 -20.96 -9.13
CA ALA A 141 18.91 -21.99 -8.87
C ALA A 141 17.63 -21.40 -8.28
N GLN A 142 16.49 -22.01 -8.60
CA GLN A 142 15.20 -21.66 -8.02
C GLN A 142 14.82 -22.65 -6.94
N THR A 143 14.54 -22.15 -5.74
CA THR A 143 14.01 -22.96 -4.65
C THR A 143 12.53 -22.64 -4.47
N ARG A 144 11.68 -23.64 -4.64
CA ARG A 144 10.25 -23.56 -4.31
C ARG A 144 10.04 -24.00 -2.88
N PHE A 145 9.36 -23.19 -2.09
CA PHE A 145 9.03 -23.52 -0.71
C PHE A 145 7.76 -24.38 -0.59
N SER A 146 7.67 -25.14 0.50
CA SER A 146 6.43 -25.81 0.87
C SER A 146 5.37 -24.78 1.28
N LEU A 147 4.09 -25.18 1.27
CA LEU A 147 2.98 -24.30 1.63
C LEU A 147 3.12 -23.67 3.03
N PRO A 148 3.48 -24.41 4.11
CA PRO A 148 3.63 -23.80 5.44
C PRO A 148 4.72 -22.72 5.47
N ILE A 149 5.84 -22.95 4.77
CA ILE A 149 6.95 -22.00 4.69
C ILE A 149 6.54 -20.76 3.88
N THR A 150 5.84 -20.96 2.76
CA THR A 150 5.32 -19.86 1.92
C THR A 150 4.40 -18.93 2.72
N VAL A 151 3.48 -19.52 3.50
CA VAL A 151 2.56 -18.75 4.36
C VAL A 151 3.34 -18.01 5.45
N ALA A 152 4.25 -18.69 6.16
CA ALA A 152 5.04 -18.08 7.23
C ALA A 152 5.90 -16.91 6.72
N ILE A 153 6.59 -17.08 5.58
CA ILE A 153 7.42 -16.03 4.99
C ILE A 153 6.54 -14.87 4.51
N THR A 154 5.39 -15.15 3.89
CA THR A 154 4.48 -14.08 3.42
C THR A 154 3.93 -13.26 4.59
N LEU A 155 3.58 -13.90 5.70
CA LEU A 155 3.17 -13.23 6.93
C LEU A 155 4.27 -12.35 7.49
N LEU A 156 5.50 -12.88 7.59
CA LEU A 156 6.66 -12.15 8.08
C LEU A 156 7.00 -10.97 7.16
N TRP A 157 6.93 -11.16 5.84
CA TRP A 157 7.21 -10.12 4.88
C TRP A 157 6.21 -8.96 4.99
N ILE A 158 4.91 -9.25 5.01
CA ILE A 158 3.86 -8.22 5.11
C ILE A 158 3.92 -7.50 6.46
N SER A 159 4.04 -8.25 7.57
CA SER A 159 4.14 -7.64 8.89
C SER A 159 5.43 -6.84 9.07
N GLY A 160 6.57 -7.43 8.70
CA GLY A 160 7.89 -6.82 8.78
C GLY A 160 7.94 -5.48 8.04
N MET A 161 7.54 -5.45 6.76
CA MET A 161 7.54 -4.22 5.96
C MET A 161 6.62 -3.13 6.51
N THR A 162 5.59 -3.49 7.28
CA THR A 162 4.62 -2.53 7.82
C THR A 162 5.00 -2.03 9.22
N THR A 163 5.76 -2.82 9.98
CA THR A 163 6.09 -2.52 11.40
C THR A 163 7.50 -1.99 11.64
N THR A 164 8.42 -2.13 10.68
CA THR A 164 9.79 -1.58 10.75
C THR A 164 9.82 -0.07 10.52
#